data_AF-A0A255Z0F0-F1
#
_entry.id   AF-A0A255Z0F0-F1
#
_cell.length_a   1.000
_cell.length_b   1.000
_cell.length_c   1.000
_cell.angle_alpha   90.00
_cell.angle_beta   90.00
_cell.angle_gamma   90.00
#
_symmetry.space_group_name_H-M   'P 1'
#
loop_
_entity.id
_entity.type
_entity.pdbx_description
1 polymer ?
#
loop_
_entity_poly.entity_id
_entity_poly.type
_entity_poly.pdbx_seq_one_letter_code
_entity_poly.pdbx_strand_id
1 'polypeptide(L)' 'MEQAGSIFDDVDEARKARAIADARADVAAGRFVPHAVVAEWLQRLANGERPPPPYSHTLKRQD' A
#
# COMPACT_ATOMS: atom_id res chain seq x y z
N MET A 1 -29.62 21.86 -9.97
CA MET A 1 -28.37 21.12 -10.22
C MET A 1 -28.38 19.94 -9.27
N GLU A 2 -28.41 18.72 -9.79
CA GLU A 2 -28.28 17.51 -8.97
C GLU A 2 -26.86 17.54 -8.36
N GLN A 3 -26.74 17.47 -7.03
CA GLN A 3 -25.43 17.33 -6.41
C GLN A 3 -24.91 15.94 -6.75
N ALA A 4 -23.82 15.85 -7.50
CA ALA A 4 -23.10 14.59 -7.67
C ALA A 4 -22.74 14.04 -6.27
N GLY A 5 -23.02 12.75 -6.05
CA GLY A 5 -22.67 12.06 -4.80
C GLY A 5 -21.19 12.17 -4.49
N SER A 6 -20.82 12.09 -3.21
CA SER A 6 -19.42 12.16 -2.80
C SER A 6 -18.64 10.98 -3.35
N ILE A 7 -17.41 11.20 -3.81
CA ILE A 7 -16.49 10.11 -4.18
C ILE A 7 -16.20 9.14 -3.02
N PHE A 8 -16.51 9.55 -1.79
CA PHE A 8 -16.36 8.74 -0.59
C PHE A 8 -17.60 7.89 -0.25
N ASP A 9 -18.74 8.18 -0.90
CA ASP A 9 -19.99 7.43 -0.70
C ASP A 9 -20.05 6.17 -1.58
N ASP A 10 -19.28 6.15 -2.68
CA ASP A 10 -19.17 4.99 -3.58
C ASP A 10 -18.17 3.97 -3.06
N VAL A 11 -18.69 3.07 -2.23
CA VAL A 11 -17.93 1.96 -1.69
C VAL A 11 -18.07 0.72 -2.59
N ASP A 12 -17.03 0.44 -3.37
CA ASP A 12 -16.91 -0.80 -4.14
C ASP A 12 -16.42 -1.96 -3.26
N GLU A 13 -17.35 -2.68 -2.65
CA GLU A 13 -17.07 -3.84 -1.79
C GLU A 13 -16.40 -5.00 -2.55
N ALA A 14 -16.71 -5.18 -3.84
CA ALA A 14 -16.07 -6.22 -4.64
C ALA A 14 -14.58 -5.92 -4.86
N ARG A 15 -14.25 -4.66 -5.14
CA ARG A 15 -12.87 -4.19 -5.24
C ARG A 15 -12.13 -4.31 -3.92
N LYS A 16 -12.77 -3.97 -2.79
CA LYS A 16 -12.18 -4.16 -1.46
C LYS A 16 -11.88 -5.63 -1.17
N ALA A 17 -12.83 -6.52 -1.42
CA ALA A 17 -12.65 -7.96 -1.20
C ALA A 17 -11.49 -8.52 -2.05
N ARG A 18 -11.40 -8.10 -3.32
CA ARG A 18 -10.27 -8.47 -4.20
C ARG A 18 -8.93 -7.98 -3.64
N ALA A 19 -8.85 -6.71 -3.24
CA ALA A 19 -7.62 -6.14 -2.70
C ALA A 19 -7.13 -6.87 -1.43
N ILE A 20 -8.06 -7.30 -0.56
CA ILE A 20 -7.73 -8.10 0.63
C ILE A 20 -7.21 -9.49 0.24
N ALA A 21 -7.84 -10.12 -0.76
CA ALA A 21 -7.40 -11.44 -1.25
C ALA A 21 -5.98 -11.37 -1.84
N ASP A 22 -5.71 -10.35 -2.67
CA ASP A 22 -4.40 -10.11 -3.26
C ASP A 22 -3.33 -9.88 -2.17
N ALA A 23 -3.62 -9.04 -1.17
CA ALA A 23 -2.71 -8.78 -0.06
C ALA A 23 -2.39 -10.05 0.77
N ARG A 24 -3.38 -10.91 0.99
CA ARG A 24 -3.15 -12.21 1.67
C ARG A 24 -2.27 -13.13 0.85
N ALA A 25 -2.46 -13.16 -0.47
CA ALA A 25 -1.61 -13.93 -1.37
C ALA A 25 -0.16 -13.41 -1.38
N ASP A 26 0.04 -12.08 -1.30
CA ASP A 26 1.35 -11.46 -1.15
C ASP A 26 2.03 -11.87 0.17
N VAL A 27 1.30 -11.84 1.29
CA VAL A 27 1.82 -12.30 2.59
C VAL A 27 2.23 -13.78 2.53
N ALA A 28 1.38 -14.63 1.97
CA ALA A 28 1.67 -16.06 1.83
C ALA A 28 2.89 -16.34 0.93
N ALA A 29 3.13 -15.49 -0.07
CA ALA A 29 4.27 -15.59 -0.97
C ALA A 29 5.52 -14.84 -0.48
N GLY A 30 5.50 -14.28 0.74
CA GLY A 30 6.61 -13.49 1.28
C GLY A 30 6.85 -12.15 0.59
N ARG A 31 5.88 -11.65 -0.19
CA ARG A 31 5.93 -10.38 -0.92
C ARG A 31 5.47 -9.22 -0.04
N PHE A 32 6.18 -8.98 1.06
CA PHE A 32 5.86 -7.87 1.97
C PHE A 32 7.15 -7.27 2.54
N VAL A 33 7.03 -6.06 3.09
CA VAL A 33 8.10 -5.41 3.84
C VAL A 33 7.78 -5.55 5.33
N PRO A 34 8.69 -6.03 6.19
CA PRO A 34 8.47 -6.09 7.63
C PRO A 34 8.15 -4.71 8.22
N HIS A 35 7.22 -4.67 9.18
CA HIS A 35 6.79 -3.42 9.82
C HIS A 35 7.96 -2.59 10.39
N ALA A 36 8.94 -3.24 11.03
CA ALA A 36 10.11 -2.56 11.60
C ALA A 36 10.91 -1.76 10.56
N VAL A 37 11.05 -2.30 9.34
CA VAL A 37 11.75 -1.63 8.23
C VAL A 37 10.95 -0.42 7.75
N VAL A 38 9.63 -0.54 7.65
CA VAL A 38 8.75 0.59 7.29
C VAL A 38 8.77 1.66 8.38
N ALA A 39 8.76 1.27 9.65
CA ALA A 39 8.78 2.21 10.78
C ALA A 39 10.06 3.04 10.81
N GLU A 40 11.22 2.42 10.62
CA GLU A 40 12.51 3.12 10.51
C GLU A 40 12.51 4.10 9.32
N TRP A 41 12.02 3.67 8.16
CA TRP A 41 11.93 4.53 6.98
C TRP A 41 11.02 5.75 7.23
N LEU A 42 9.87 5.56 7.87
CA LEU A 42 8.95 6.66 8.22
C LEU A 42 9.58 7.65 9.21
N GLN A 43 10.40 7.18 10.17
CA GLN A 43 11.13 8.06 11.08
C GLN A 43 12.13 8.94 10.34
N ARG A 44 12.90 8.35 9.41
CA ARG A 44 13.85 9.09 8.58
C ARG A 44 13.16 10.10 7.66
N LEU A 45 11.99 9.76 7.13
CA LEU A 45 11.15 10.71 6.40
C LEU A 45 10.71 11.88 7.28
N ALA A 46 10.24 11.62 8.49
CA ALA A 46 9.85 12.65 9.44
C ALA A 46 11.01 13.59 9.81
N ASN A 47 12.24 13.07 9.80
CA ASN A 47 13.48 13.83 10.01
C ASN A 47 13.99 14.58 8.77
N GLY A 48 13.31 14.46 7.63
CA GLY A 48 13.64 15.18 6.39
C GLY A 48 14.68 14.50 5.48
N GLU A 49 15.15 13.29 5.83
CA GLU A 49 16.23 12.60 5.09
C GLU A 49 15.83 12.06 3.70
N ARG A 50 14.52 12.02 3.39
CA ARG A 50 13.94 11.50 2.12
C ARG A 50 14.61 10.24 1.56
N PRO A 51 14.85 9.18 2.36
CA PRO A 51 15.39 7.93 1.84
C PRO A 51 14.41 7.26 0.86
N PRO A 52 14.90 6.46 -0.10
CA PRO A 52 14.02 5.69 -0.98
C PRO A 52 13.11 4.77 -0.16
N PRO A 53 11.86 4.53 -0.60
CA PRO A 53 10.94 3.64 0.09
C PRO A 53 11.50 2.23 0.15
N PRO A 54 11.28 1.49 1.25
CA PRO A 54 11.70 0.11 1.34
C PRO A 54 10.89 -0.71 0.33
N TYR A 55 11.60 -1.33 -0.61
CA TYR A 55 11.00 -2.19 -1.63
C TYR A 55 10.86 -3.61 -1.11
N SER A 56 9.70 -4.24 -1.32
CA SER A 56 9.68 -5.70 -1.32
C SER A 56 10.47 -6.16 -2.55
N HIS A 57 11.59 -6.85 -2.36
CA HIS A 57 12.50 -7.29 -3.44
C HIS A 57 11.84 -8.24 -4.46
N THR A 58 10.57 -8.61 -4.25
CA THR A 58 9.76 -9.50 -5.08
C THR A 58 8.84 -8.80 -6.09
N LEU A 59 8.64 -7.49 -5.99
CA LEU A 59 7.95 -6.71 -7.03
C LEU A 59 9.02 -6.21 -8.00
N LYS A 60 9.19 -6.93 -9.12
CA LYS A 60 10.09 -6.49 -10.21
C LYS A 60 9.79 -5.02 -10.52
N ARG A 61 10.86 -4.22 -10.62
CA ARG A 61 10.83 -2.88 -11.23
C ARG A 61 10.11 -3.04 -12.57
N GLN A 62 8.91 -2.47 -12.71
CA GLN A 62 8.34 -2.27 -14.03
C GLN A 62 9.10 -1.07 -14.60
N ASP A 63 10.08 -1.38 -15.44
CA ASP A 63 10.74 -0.43 -16.34
C ASP A 63 9.77 0.00 -17.46
#